data_AF-Q65EQ7-F1
#
_entry.id   AF-Q65EQ7-F1
#
_cell.length_a   1.000
_cell.length_b   1.000
_cell.length_c   1.000
_cell.angle_alpha   90.00
_cell.angle_beta   90.00
_cell.angle_gamma   90.00
#
_symmetry.space_group_name_H-M   'P 1'
#
loop_
_entity.id
_entity.type
_entity.pdbx_description
1 polymer ?
#
loop_
_entity_poly.entity_id
_entity_poly.type
_entity_poly.pdbx_seq_one_letter_code
_entity_poly.pdbx_strand_id
1 'polypeptide(L)' 'MTNKNIIVYSKKDGVNRLLSIDTNDLISLTKFIEDHYPKEKDFIYALVQGVEIKLF' A
#
# COMPACT_ATOMS: atom_id res chain seq x y z
N MET A 1 -15.79 -3.57 -8.05
CA MET A 1 -15.87 -3.98 -6.63
C MET A 1 -14.47 -3.87 -6.08
N THR A 2 -14.21 -2.89 -5.21
CA THR A 2 -12.92 -2.69 -4.55
C THR A 2 -12.61 -3.93 -3.70
N ASN A 3 -11.46 -4.56 -3.89
CA ASN A 3 -11.06 -5.68 -3.05
C ASN A 3 -11.01 -5.21 -1.59
N LYS A 4 -11.96 -5.63 -0.76
CA LYS A 4 -12.01 -5.29 0.67
C LYS A 4 -10.91 -5.99 1.48
N ASN A 5 -10.08 -6.81 0.84
CA ASN A 5 -9.08 -7.65 1.48
C ASN A 5 -7.69 -7.01 1.58
N ILE A 6 -7.44 -5.91 0.85
CA ILE A 6 -6.14 -5.23 0.83
C ILE A 6 -6.36 -3.75 1.14
N ILE A 7 -5.78 -3.28 2.23
CA ILE A 7 -5.75 -1.85 2.59
C ILE A 7 -4.31 -1.38 2.44
N VAL A 8 -4.08 -0.30 1.70
CA VAL A 8 -2.74 0.26 1.48
C VAL A 8 -2.62 1.57 2.23
N TYR A 9 -1.53 1.75 2.97
CA TYR A 9 -1.27 2.99 3.69
C TYR A 9 0.22 3.27 3.80
N SER A 10 0.55 4.55 3.96
CA SER A 10 1.88 5.03 4.28
C SER A 10 1.99 5.29 5.78
N LYS A 11 3.10 4.90 6.40
CA LYS A 11 3.44 5.19 7.80
C LYS A 11 4.64 6.15 7.88
N LYS A 12 4.61 7.19 7.07
CA LYS A 12 5.62 8.24 7.10
C LYS A 12 5.38 9.17 8.29
N ASP A 13 6.44 9.52 9.00
CA ASP A 13 6.42 10.38 10.19
C ASP A 13 5.58 9.81 11.36
N GLY A 14 5.39 8.49 11.41
CA GLY A 14 4.64 7.81 12.47
C GLY A 14 3.12 7.90 12.36
N VAL A 15 2.58 8.49 11.30
CA VAL A 15 1.13 8.62 11.06
C VAL A 15 0.71 7.72 9.92
N ASN A 16 -0.34 6.91 10.14
CA ASN A 16 -0.93 6.07 9.09
C ASN A 16 -1.80 6.92 8.16
N ARG A 17 -1.47 6.98 6.87
CA ARG A 17 -2.22 7.68 5.83
C ARG A 17 -2.73 6.67 4.81
N LEU A 18 -4.05 6.50 4.74
CA LEU A 18 -4.69 5.60 3.78
C LEU A 18 -4.38 6.08 2.34
N LEU A 19 -3.92 5.15 1.50
CA LEU A 19 -3.73 5.37 0.08
C LEU A 19 -4.90 4.74 -0.66
N SER A 20 -5.68 5.58 -1.35
CA SER A 20 -6.83 5.13 -2.13
C SER A 20 -6.37 4.53 -3.47
N ILE A 21 -5.86 3.31 -3.43
CA ILE A 21 -5.39 2.56 -4.61
C ILE A 21 -6.39 1.43 -4.88
N ASP A 22 -7.05 1.47 -6.03
CA ASP A 22 -7.96 0.42 -6.45
C ASP A 22 -7.19 -0.61 -7.30
N THR A 23 -6.72 -1.67 -6.65
CA THR A 23 -6.05 -2.79 -7.31
C THR A 23 -6.34 -4.09 -6.57
N ASN A 24 -6.39 -5.18 -7.34
CA ASN A 24 -6.63 -6.53 -6.83
C ASN A 24 -5.36 -7.38 -6.81
N ASP A 25 -4.24 -6.84 -7.30
CA ASP A 25 -2.98 -7.56 -7.52
C ASP A 25 -1.82 -6.85 -6.82
N LEU A 26 -1.03 -7.61 -6.05
CA LEU A 26 0.11 -7.10 -5.28
C LEU A 26 1.24 -6.62 -6.19
N ILE A 27 1.48 -7.29 -7.32
CA ILE A 27 2.56 -6.90 -8.25
C ILE A 27 2.24 -5.54 -8.87
N SER A 28 1.00 -5.37 -9.33
CA SER A 28 0.48 -4.11 -9.88
C SER A 28 0.50 -2.99 -8.83
N LEU A 29 0.21 -3.33 -7.56
CA LEU A 29 0.30 -2.40 -6.44
C LEU A 29 1.74 -1.90 -6.23
N THR A 30 2.70 -2.82 -6.15
CA THR A 30 4.12 -2.47 -5.92
C THR A 30 4.61 -1.56 -7.05
N LYS A 31 4.33 -1.92 -8.31
CA LYS A 31 4.71 -1.10 -9.46
C LYS A 31 4.07 0.29 -9.43
N PHE A 32 2.77 0.38 -9.14
CA PHE A 32 2.07 1.66 -9.04
C PHE A 32 2.70 2.58 -7.97
N ILE A 33 3.08 2.00 -6.83
CA ILE A 33 3.76 2.73 -5.75
C ILE A 33 5.15 3.21 -6.17
N GLU A 34 5.93 2.37 -6.85
CA GLU A 34 7.25 2.78 -7.37
C GLU A 34 7.13 3.96 -8.35
N ASP A 35 6.12 3.92 -9.23
CA ASP A 35 5.91 4.95 -10.24
C ASP A 35 5.37 6.27 -9.66
N HIS A 36 4.41 6.21 -8.73
CA HIS A 36 3.67 7.41 -8.26
C HIS A 36 4.12 7.92 -6.89
N TYR A 37 4.71 7.06 -6.06
CA TYR A 37 5.13 7.37 -4.68
C TYR A 37 6.59 6.96 -4.39
N PRO A 38 7.57 7.26 -5.28
CA PRO A 38 8.94 6.76 -5.14
C PRO A 38 9.65 7.19 -3.84
N LYS A 39 9.27 8.35 -3.28
CA LYS A 39 9.82 8.89 -2.02
C LYS A 39 9.14 8.35 -0.77
N GLU A 40 8.00 7.67 -0.92
CA GLU A 40 7.21 7.14 0.19
C GLU A 40 7.22 5.63 0.25
N LYS A 41 7.70 4.94 -0.80
CA LYS A 41 7.72 3.48 -0.91
C LYS A 41 8.26 2.74 0.32
N ASP A 42 9.33 3.25 0.93
CA ASP A 42 9.97 2.64 2.10
C ASP A 42 9.08 2.66 3.35
N PHE A 43 8.03 3.47 3.33
CA PHE A 43 7.05 3.65 4.40
C PHE A 43 5.68 3.07 4.06
N ILE A 44 5.52 2.38 2.92
CA ILE A 44 4.22 1.85 2.49
C ILE A 44 4.04 0.39 2.93
N TYR A 45 2.85 0.14 3.49
CA TYR A 45 2.40 -1.15 3.99
C TYR A 45 1.06 -1.52 3.34
N ALA A 46 0.83 -2.82 3.26
CA ALA A 46 -0.46 -3.40 2.90
C ALA A 46 -0.99 -4.25 4.07
N LEU A 47 -2.26 -4.07 4.43
CA LEU A 47 -2.98 -4.97 5.33
C LEU A 47 -3.76 -5.97 4.48
N VAL A 48 -3.29 -7.22 4.43
CA VAL A 48 -3.90 -8.30 3.66
C VAL A 48 -4.53 -9.30 4.63
N GLN A 49 -5.86 -9.40 4.64
CA GLN A 49 -6.60 -10.28 5.56
C GLN A 49 -6.22 -10.09 7.05
N GLY A 50 -5.89 -8.86 7.45
CA GLY A 50 -5.47 -8.54 8.82
C GLY A 50 -3.98 -8.75 9.10
N VAL A 51 -3.19 -9.23 8.13
CA VAL A 51 -1.73 -9.31 8.21
C VAL A 51 -1.11 -8.06 7.59
N GLU A 52 -0.31 -7.33 8.37
CA GLU A 52 0.46 -6.18 7.88
C GLU A 52 1.72 -6.68 7.16
N ILE A 53 1.92 -6.24 5.92
CA ILE A 53 3.04 -6.61 5.06
C ILE A 53 3.72 -5.33 4.58
N LYS A 54 5.04 -5.23 4.77
CA LYS A 54 5.85 -4.17 4.18
C LYS A 54 6.09 -4.51 2.71
N LEU A 55 5.81 -3.57 1.81
CA LEU A 55 5.91 -3.82 0.37
C LEU A 55 7.33 -3.62 -0.20
N PHE A 56 8.23 -2.98 0.56
CA PHE A 56 9.61 -2.63 0.18
C PHE A 56 10.60 -2.82 1.32
#